data_AF-A0AAP5H2Q9-F1
#
_entry.id   AF-A0AAP5H2Q9-F1
#
_cell.length_a   1.000
_cell.length_b   1.000
_cell.length_c   1.000
_cell.angle_alpha   90.00
_cell.angle_beta   90.00
_cell.angle_gamma   90.00
#
_symmetry.space_group_name_H-M   'P 1'
#
loop_
_entity.id
_entity.type
_entity.pdbx_description
1 polymer ?
#
loop_
_entity_poly.entity_id
_entity_poly.type
_entity_poly.pdbx_seq_one_letter_code
_entity_poly.pdbx_strand_id
1 'polypeptide(L)'
;MGLDYRYVLVIQENQQADLLRYVSEHGVINGTDCLSICVDVDSSVLKYVEGGFGWKPKGDQDEVKHYFNADHQAQIGCIYYSIEKMDTNCNELIVSFTAAISDMSLLFEDSKVVQKWFIALSQYLDARIAYLDMESEGHRILYLNGSETWLEFKGEGFFYMKKENYLSIMDEFSMHLPGMLRSYVENNYKFEKKYSIVMSKDHVEQLYQYIEQHGHWHQEQNQLGLKVDVDSTILKYLEDGYGEREYGTSQGVIPRFRKELVYKYIDANHQVQLSPIECTQELVPEDEENIVVHFTPKKWQVDQLFEQSLSIRQWFVNLSLAVSAKMTFQTLWLDGYAHRIIVYEGDETDVAFTGHYDLEVETFNWIYNALANVIKHFHD
;
A
#
# COMPACT_ATOMS: atom_id res chain seq x y z
N MET A 1 -5.24 -19.13 -11.28
CA MET A 1 -4.88 -18.33 -12.46
C MET A 1 -3.39 -18.04 -12.37
N GLY A 2 -2.69 -17.88 -13.49
CA GLY A 2 -1.28 -17.46 -13.47
C GLY A 2 -1.16 -16.02 -12.96
N LEU A 3 0.04 -15.63 -12.54
CA LEU A 3 0.37 -14.22 -12.28
C LEU A 3 1.18 -13.79 -13.51
N ASP A 4 0.86 -12.63 -14.08
CA ASP A 4 1.51 -12.11 -15.29
C ASP A 4 2.12 -10.72 -15.04
N TYR A 5 2.81 -10.57 -13.89
CA TYR A 5 3.43 -9.29 -13.52
C TYR A 5 4.44 -8.81 -14.57
N ARG A 6 4.54 -7.49 -14.73
CA ARG A 6 5.44 -6.87 -15.71
C ARG A 6 6.06 -5.59 -15.20
N TYR A 7 7.34 -5.38 -15.52
CA TYR A 7 7.96 -4.07 -15.41
C TYR A 7 7.61 -3.25 -16.64
N VAL A 8 7.23 -1.99 -16.44
CA VAL A 8 6.86 -1.06 -17.51
C VAL A 8 7.69 0.20 -17.37
N LEU A 9 8.27 0.64 -18.49
CA LEU A 9 9.09 1.85 -18.59
C LEU A 9 8.52 2.75 -19.69
N VAL A 10 8.55 4.06 -19.45
CA VAL A 10 8.24 5.07 -20.48
C VAL A 10 9.51 5.80 -20.86
N ILE A 11 9.93 5.67 -22.12
CA ILE A 11 11.19 6.22 -22.65
C ILE A 11 10.96 7.05 -23.90
N GLN A 12 11.91 7.90 -24.27
CA GLN A 12 11.86 8.62 -25.54
C GLN A 12 12.03 7.68 -26.74
N GLU A 13 11.37 7.94 -27.87
CA GLU A 13 11.42 7.06 -29.06
C GLU A 13 12.84 6.87 -29.61
N ASN A 14 13.72 7.87 -29.47
CA ASN A 14 15.11 7.77 -29.88
C ASN A 14 15.98 6.84 -29.00
N GLN A 15 15.49 6.41 -27.83
CA GLN A 15 16.21 5.53 -26.89
C GLN A 15 16.06 4.04 -27.23
N GLN A 16 15.27 3.67 -28.24
CA GLN A 16 15.01 2.27 -28.58
C GLN A 16 16.30 1.47 -28.90
N ALA A 17 17.26 2.09 -29.58
CA ALA A 17 18.54 1.44 -29.88
C ALA A 17 19.40 1.24 -28.62
N ASP A 18 19.37 2.22 -27.70
CA ASP A 18 20.10 2.18 -26.45
C ASP A 18 19.52 1.13 -25.50
N LEU A 19 18.19 0.92 -25.52
CA LEU A 19 17.53 -0.19 -24.82
C LEU A 19 18.10 -1.55 -25.25
N LEU A 20 18.16 -1.82 -26.55
CA LEU A 20 18.69 -3.08 -27.06
C LEU A 20 20.17 -3.26 -26.74
N ARG A 21 20.94 -2.16 -26.77
CA ARG A 21 22.35 -2.16 -26.36
C ARG A 21 22.49 -2.56 -24.89
N TYR A 22 21.73 -1.94 -23.99
CA TYR A 22 21.77 -2.26 -22.56
C TYR A 22 21.45 -3.73 -22.28
N VAL A 23 20.38 -4.26 -22.89
CA VAL A 23 20.00 -5.67 -22.74
C VAL A 23 21.10 -6.60 -23.25
N SER A 24 21.79 -6.25 -24.33
CA SER A 24 22.90 -7.05 -24.85
C SER A 24 24.16 -7.02 -23.98
N GLU A 25 24.37 -5.94 -23.22
CA GLU A 25 25.51 -5.78 -22.31
C GLU A 25 25.26 -6.43 -20.94
N HIS A 26 24.00 -6.46 -20.49
CA HIS A 26 23.60 -6.88 -19.13
C HIS A 26 22.64 -8.09 -19.12
N GLY A 27 22.54 -8.80 -20.25
CA GLY A 27 21.60 -9.89 -20.44
C GLY A 27 21.88 -10.69 -21.72
N VAL A 28 20.89 -11.47 -22.14
CA VAL A 28 20.95 -12.31 -23.36
C VAL A 28 19.65 -12.14 -24.14
N ILE A 29 19.74 -11.85 -25.44
CA ILE A 29 18.56 -11.78 -26.31
C ILE A 29 18.30 -13.19 -26.88
N ASN A 30 17.21 -13.82 -26.43
CA ASN A 30 16.86 -15.21 -26.77
C ASN A 30 15.82 -15.25 -27.89
N GLY A 31 16.18 -14.80 -29.10
CA GLY A 31 15.24 -14.73 -30.24
C GLY A 31 14.59 -13.35 -30.38
N THR A 32 13.40 -13.28 -30.96
CA THR A 32 12.78 -11.98 -31.33
C THR A 32 12.04 -11.31 -30.17
N ASP A 33 11.43 -12.08 -29.27
CA ASP A 33 10.39 -11.57 -28.36
C ASP A 33 10.70 -11.83 -26.87
N CYS A 34 11.85 -12.45 -26.57
CA CYS A 34 12.25 -12.69 -25.19
C CYS A 34 13.73 -12.49 -24.93
N LEU A 35 14.02 -12.13 -23.69
CA LEU A 35 15.37 -11.87 -23.19
C LEU A 35 15.59 -12.56 -21.84
N SER A 36 16.85 -12.67 -21.47
CA SER A 36 17.30 -12.97 -20.12
C SER A 36 18.04 -11.78 -19.56
N ILE A 37 17.93 -11.56 -18.26
CA ILE A 37 18.76 -10.62 -17.51
C ILE A 37 19.81 -11.37 -16.70
N CYS A 38 20.99 -10.78 -16.54
CA CYS A 38 22.02 -11.27 -15.64
C CYS A 38 22.01 -10.42 -14.37
N VAL A 39 21.79 -11.06 -13.22
CA VAL A 39 21.68 -10.37 -11.93
C VAL A 39 22.54 -11.06 -10.88
N ASP A 40 22.99 -10.27 -9.91
CA ASP A 40 23.58 -10.83 -8.69
C ASP A 40 22.57 -11.69 -7.93
N VAL A 41 23.04 -12.44 -6.93
CA VAL A 41 22.23 -13.45 -6.25
C VAL A 41 21.74 -12.91 -4.91
N ASP A 42 20.43 -12.71 -4.78
CA ASP A 42 19.75 -12.52 -3.49
C ASP A 42 18.94 -13.76 -3.08
N SER A 43 18.31 -13.72 -1.91
CA SER A 43 17.51 -14.84 -1.40
C SER A 43 16.35 -15.20 -2.31
N SER A 44 15.76 -14.22 -3.00
CA SER A 44 14.62 -14.42 -3.88
C SER A 44 15.06 -15.06 -5.20
N VAL A 45 16.21 -14.65 -5.73
CA VAL A 45 16.87 -15.30 -6.88
C VAL A 45 17.23 -16.75 -6.53
N LEU A 46 17.84 -17.01 -5.37
CA LEU A 46 18.15 -18.38 -4.93
C LEU A 46 16.89 -19.24 -4.86
N LYS A 47 15.84 -18.74 -4.21
CA LYS A 47 14.55 -19.44 -4.10
C LYS A 47 13.99 -19.75 -5.48
N TYR A 48 14.04 -18.80 -6.41
CA TYR A 48 13.57 -18.99 -7.78
C TYR A 48 14.36 -20.09 -8.52
N VAL A 49 15.69 -20.04 -8.52
CA VAL A 49 16.51 -21.02 -9.25
C VAL A 49 16.49 -22.40 -8.61
N GLU A 50 16.36 -22.48 -7.28
CA GLU A 50 16.30 -23.72 -6.52
C GLU A 50 14.94 -24.41 -6.58
N GLY A 51 13.95 -23.95 -7.37
CA GLY A 51 12.68 -24.67 -7.54
C GLY A 51 11.42 -23.83 -7.49
N GLY A 52 11.54 -22.52 -7.72
CA GLY A 52 10.42 -21.60 -7.75
C GLY A 52 9.90 -21.27 -6.35
N PHE A 53 8.77 -20.58 -6.27
CA PHE A 53 8.16 -20.17 -5.01
C PHE A 53 7.34 -21.31 -4.35
N GLY A 54 7.52 -22.55 -4.81
CA GLY A 54 6.92 -23.74 -4.24
C GLY A 54 7.53 -24.18 -2.90
N TRP A 55 6.85 -25.10 -2.21
CA TRP A 55 7.24 -25.60 -0.88
C TRP A 55 8.37 -26.64 -0.87
N LYS A 56 8.90 -27.03 -2.04
CA LYS A 56 9.99 -28.00 -2.18
C LYS A 56 11.05 -27.46 -3.13
N PRO A 57 12.32 -27.36 -2.69
CA PRO A 57 13.41 -27.09 -3.62
C PRO A 57 13.59 -28.26 -4.60
N LYS A 58 14.01 -27.95 -5.83
CA LYS A 58 14.63 -28.86 -6.78
C LYS A 58 15.78 -29.59 -6.09
N GLY A 59 15.70 -30.92 -6.10
CA GLY A 59 16.74 -31.77 -5.53
C GLY A 59 17.98 -31.93 -6.42
N ASP A 60 17.93 -31.43 -7.67
CA ASP A 60 19.00 -31.59 -8.65
C ASP A 60 19.91 -30.35 -8.68
N GLN A 61 21.07 -30.46 -8.04
CA GLN A 61 22.06 -29.39 -7.99
C GLN A 61 22.71 -29.10 -9.35
N ASP A 62 22.69 -30.04 -10.29
CA ASP A 62 23.26 -29.81 -11.62
C ASP A 62 22.33 -28.95 -12.48
N GLU A 63 21.01 -29.08 -12.29
CA GLU A 63 20.01 -28.18 -12.90
C GLU A 63 20.16 -26.73 -12.40
N VAL A 64 20.41 -26.55 -11.11
CA VAL A 64 20.61 -25.22 -10.49
C VAL A 64 21.87 -24.53 -11.03
N LYS A 65 22.97 -25.27 -11.25
CA LYS A 65 24.22 -24.71 -11.79
C LYS A 65 24.04 -24.09 -13.17
N HIS A 66 23.09 -24.58 -13.98
CA HIS A 66 22.85 -24.04 -15.32
C HIS A 66 22.27 -22.62 -15.33
N TYR A 67 21.76 -22.14 -14.19
CA TYR A 67 21.31 -20.75 -14.06
C TYR A 67 22.44 -19.77 -13.80
N PHE A 68 23.66 -20.22 -13.46
CA PHE A 68 24.75 -19.33 -13.09
C PHE A 68 25.80 -19.21 -14.21
N ASN A 69 26.20 -17.98 -14.51
CA ASN A 69 27.29 -17.71 -15.43
C ASN A 69 28.67 -17.83 -14.76
N ALA A 70 29.75 -17.62 -15.53
CA ALA A 70 31.12 -17.70 -15.03
C ALA A 70 31.45 -16.66 -13.93
N ASP A 71 30.69 -15.56 -13.89
CA ASP A 71 30.82 -14.48 -12.90
C ASP A 71 29.94 -14.69 -11.66
N HIS A 72 29.35 -15.88 -11.51
CA HIS A 72 28.43 -16.26 -10.42
C HIS A 72 27.13 -15.45 -10.36
N GLN A 73 26.75 -14.79 -11.47
CA GLN A 73 25.46 -14.14 -11.61
C GLN A 73 24.42 -15.13 -12.10
N ALA A 74 23.17 -14.95 -11.65
CA ALA A 74 22.03 -15.72 -12.13
C ALA A 74 21.52 -15.14 -13.45
N GLN A 75 21.37 -16.00 -14.45
CA GLN A 75 20.70 -15.69 -15.70
C GLN A 75 19.21 -16.03 -15.56
N ILE A 76 18.38 -14.99 -15.50
CA ILE A 76 16.92 -15.10 -15.36
C ILE A 76 16.27 -14.84 -16.71
N GLY A 77 15.59 -15.84 -17.28
CA GLY A 77 14.73 -15.71 -18.47
C GLY A 77 13.87 -16.97 -18.63
N CYS A 78 12.96 -17.07 -19.60
CA CYS A 78 12.48 -16.18 -20.65
C CYS A 78 11.67 -14.99 -20.08
N ILE A 79 12.06 -13.72 -20.34
CA ILE A 79 11.25 -12.52 -20.05
C ILE A 79 10.73 -11.99 -21.38
N TYR A 80 9.40 -11.93 -21.54
CA TYR A 80 8.82 -11.37 -22.77
C TYR A 80 8.95 -9.86 -22.76
N TYR A 81 9.23 -9.25 -23.92
CA TYR A 81 9.23 -7.79 -24.02
C TYR A 81 8.36 -7.29 -25.17
N SER A 82 7.77 -6.11 -25.00
CA SER A 82 6.98 -5.44 -26.02
C SER A 82 7.21 -3.94 -25.99
N ILE A 83 7.04 -3.28 -27.14
CA ILE A 83 7.22 -1.83 -27.30
C ILE A 83 5.98 -1.29 -28.00
N GLU A 84 5.32 -0.34 -27.37
CA GLU A 84 4.13 0.34 -27.89
C GLU A 84 4.36 1.86 -27.91
N LYS A 85 3.77 2.56 -28.88
CA LYS A 85 3.73 4.04 -28.81
C LYS A 85 2.68 4.47 -27.78
N MET A 86 3.02 5.44 -26.93
CA MET A 86 2.11 5.92 -25.89
C MET A 86 0.90 6.64 -26.49
N ASP A 87 1.13 7.53 -27.45
CA ASP A 87 0.11 8.17 -28.28
C ASP A 87 0.75 8.59 -29.61
N THR A 88 -0.06 8.77 -30.64
CA THR A 88 0.35 9.15 -32.00
C THR A 88 1.08 10.49 -32.07
N ASN A 89 0.86 11.38 -31.08
CA ASN A 89 1.45 12.71 -31.01
C ASN A 89 2.56 12.84 -29.94
N CYS A 90 2.86 11.77 -29.21
CA CYS A 90 3.90 11.74 -28.18
C CYS A 90 5.13 10.98 -28.70
N ASN A 91 6.32 11.57 -28.56
CA ASN A 91 7.60 10.91 -28.91
C ASN A 91 8.06 9.93 -27.81
N GLU A 92 7.12 9.23 -27.19
CA GLU A 92 7.37 8.32 -26.07
C GLU A 92 6.90 6.90 -26.40
N LEU A 93 7.69 5.93 -25.92
CA LEU A 93 7.44 4.51 -26.03
C LEU A 93 7.16 3.93 -24.65
N ILE A 94 6.16 3.05 -24.59
CA ILE A 94 5.88 2.17 -23.45
C ILE A 94 6.60 0.84 -23.74
N VAL A 95 7.58 0.51 -22.90
CA VAL A 95 8.32 -0.75 -22.97
C VAL A 95 7.89 -1.62 -21.81
N SER A 96 7.35 -2.80 -22.11
CA SER A 96 6.89 -3.75 -21.08
C SER A 96 7.75 -5.00 -21.07
N PHE A 97 8.14 -5.47 -19.89
CA PHE A 97 8.88 -6.68 -19.62
C PHE A 97 8.02 -7.61 -18.77
N THR A 98 7.42 -8.63 -19.39
CA THR A 98 6.42 -9.50 -18.76
C THR A 98 7.06 -10.79 -18.31
N ALA A 99 6.78 -11.17 -17.06
CA ALA A 99 7.18 -12.45 -16.51
C ALA A 99 6.56 -13.60 -17.31
N ALA A 100 7.34 -14.61 -17.69
CA ALA A 100 6.80 -15.73 -18.48
C ALA A 100 6.04 -16.78 -17.65
N ILE A 101 6.19 -16.76 -16.32
CA ILE A 101 5.59 -17.70 -15.38
C ILE A 101 5.31 -17.01 -14.04
N SER A 102 4.35 -17.52 -13.26
CA SER A 102 4.00 -16.98 -11.94
C SER A 102 5.18 -16.89 -10.96
N ASP A 103 6.10 -17.87 -10.97
CA ASP A 103 7.29 -17.83 -10.12
C ASP A 103 8.20 -16.64 -10.46
N MET A 104 8.24 -16.23 -11.72
CA MET A 104 8.99 -15.07 -12.17
C MET A 104 8.27 -13.77 -11.81
N SER A 105 6.94 -13.77 -11.79
CA SER A 105 6.15 -12.65 -11.26
C SER A 105 6.47 -12.40 -9.79
N LEU A 106 6.52 -13.47 -8.98
CA LEU A 106 6.94 -13.38 -7.58
C LEU A 106 8.41 -12.96 -7.44
N LEU A 107 9.29 -13.43 -8.34
CA LEU A 107 10.68 -12.94 -8.39
C LEU A 107 10.74 -11.44 -8.70
N PHE A 108 9.91 -10.95 -9.63
CA PHE A 108 9.82 -9.53 -10.00
C PHE A 108 9.37 -8.67 -8.81
N GLU A 109 8.45 -9.17 -8.00
CA GLU A 109 7.96 -8.49 -6.79
C GLU A 109 8.98 -8.50 -5.64
N ASP A 110 9.64 -9.64 -5.39
CA ASP A 110 10.40 -9.90 -4.17
C ASP A 110 11.92 -9.65 -4.28
N SER A 111 12.48 -9.65 -5.50
CA SER A 111 13.93 -9.58 -5.68
C SER A 111 14.44 -8.15 -5.81
N LYS A 112 15.27 -7.73 -4.83
CA LYS A 112 15.90 -6.41 -4.83
C LYS A 112 16.92 -6.26 -5.96
N VAL A 113 17.60 -7.34 -6.33
CA VAL A 113 18.61 -7.30 -7.43
C VAL A 113 17.94 -7.22 -8.80
N VAL A 114 16.80 -7.89 -9.00
CA VAL A 114 15.98 -7.73 -10.22
C VAL A 114 15.41 -6.31 -10.30
N GLN A 115 14.85 -5.80 -9.20
CA GLN A 115 14.38 -4.42 -9.12
C GLN A 115 15.48 -3.41 -9.49
N LYS A 116 16.68 -3.57 -8.92
CA LYS A 116 17.84 -2.72 -9.23
C LYS A 116 18.24 -2.79 -10.69
N TRP A 117 18.13 -3.95 -11.33
CA TRP A 117 18.40 -4.09 -12.76
C TRP A 117 17.46 -3.20 -13.58
N PHE A 118 16.16 -3.22 -13.29
CA PHE A 118 15.18 -2.35 -13.97
C PHE A 118 15.34 -0.86 -13.65
N ILE A 119 15.73 -0.52 -12.42
CA ILE A 119 16.07 0.87 -12.06
C ILE A 119 17.29 1.35 -12.83
N ALA A 120 18.34 0.53 -12.93
CA ALA A 120 19.55 0.87 -13.68
C ALA A 120 19.26 1.02 -15.19
N LEU A 121 18.42 0.16 -15.76
CA LEU A 121 17.90 0.33 -17.12
C LEU A 121 17.15 1.66 -17.27
N SER A 122 16.28 1.99 -16.31
CA SER A 122 15.49 3.24 -16.32
C SER A 122 16.38 4.47 -16.30
N GLN A 123 17.44 4.46 -15.48
CA GLN A 123 18.44 5.52 -15.42
C GLN A 123 19.22 5.65 -16.72
N TYR A 124 19.61 4.52 -17.31
CA TYR A 124 20.37 4.48 -18.55
C TYR A 124 19.61 5.09 -19.73
N LEU A 125 18.29 4.85 -19.78
CA LEU A 125 17.42 5.31 -20.86
C LEU A 125 16.77 6.68 -20.61
N ASP A 126 17.09 7.33 -19.48
CA ASP A 126 16.42 8.56 -19.03
C ASP A 126 14.88 8.40 -19.04
N ALA A 127 14.41 7.30 -18.45
CA ALA A 127 12.99 6.97 -18.44
C ALA A 127 12.20 8.02 -17.66
N ARG A 128 11.02 8.40 -18.18
CA ARG A 128 10.12 9.31 -17.45
C ARG A 128 9.59 8.65 -16.19
N ILE A 129 9.14 7.40 -16.30
CA ILE A 129 8.65 6.58 -15.20
C ILE A 129 8.98 5.12 -15.44
N ALA A 130 9.26 4.39 -14.35
CA ALA A 130 9.25 2.93 -14.35
C ALA A 130 8.43 2.39 -13.17
N TYR A 131 7.63 1.37 -13.42
CA TYR A 131 6.79 0.74 -12.42
C TYR A 131 6.64 -0.76 -12.66
N LEU A 132 6.38 -1.52 -11.59
CA LEU A 132 5.93 -2.90 -11.62
C LEU A 132 4.40 -2.91 -11.63
N ASP A 133 3.81 -3.51 -12.66
CA ASP A 133 2.40 -3.81 -12.79
C ASP A 133 2.14 -5.21 -12.25
N MET A 134 1.39 -5.30 -11.15
CA MET A 134 1.05 -6.54 -10.44
C MET A 134 -0.41 -6.95 -10.71
N GLU A 135 -0.95 -6.57 -11.87
CA GLU A 135 -2.32 -6.85 -12.27
C GLU A 135 -3.32 -6.32 -11.23
N SER A 136 -4.24 -7.14 -10.72
CA SER A 136 -5.23 -6.74 -9.72
C SER A 136 -4.65 -6.47 -8.33
N GLU A 137 -3.39 -6.80 -8.07
CA GLU A 137 -2.76 -6.58 -6.76
C GLU A 137 -2.28 -5.14 -6.59
N GLY A 138 -1.97 -4.44 -7.69
CA GLY A 138 -1.55 -3.04 -7.64
C GLY A 138 -0.47 -2.63 -8.63
N HIS A 139 0.07 -1.43 -8.41
CA HIS A 139 1.23 -0.91 -9.14
C HIS A 139 2.27 -0.36 -8.17
N ARG A 140 3.54 -0.72 -8.36
CA ARG A 140 4.67 -0.19 -7.58
C ARG A 140 5.56 0.67 -8.47
N ILE A 141 5.64 1.95 -8.19
CA ILE A 141 6.53 2.88 -8.89
C ILE A 141 7.93 2.75 -8.29
N LEU A 142 8.92 2.70 -9.18
CA LEU A 142 10.32 2.37 -8.87
C LEU A 142 11.27 3.48 -9.28
N TYR A 143 10.89 4.24 -10.30
CA TYR A 143 11.69 5.32 -10.85
C TYR A 143 10.78 6.42 -11.41
N LEU A 144 11.15 7.67 -11.17
CA LEU A 144 10.50 8.85 -11.72
C LEU A 144 11.53 9.94 -11.97
N ASN A 145 11.60 10.45 -13.20
CA ASN A 145 12.37 11.65 -13.60
C ASN A 145 13.76 11.74 -12.96
N GLY A 146 14.64 10.76 -13.21
CA GLY A 146 16.02 10.83 -12.70
C GLY A 146 16.23 10.13 -11.35
N SER A 147 15.17 9.84 -10.59
CA SER A 147 15.28 9.41 -9.20
C SER A 147 14.57 8.08 -8.93
N GLU A 148 15.20 7.22 -8.13
CA GLU A 148 14.56 6.04 -7.56
C GLU A 148 13.44 6.49 -6.63
N THR A 149 12.30 5.81 -6.71
CA THR A 149 11.16 6.05 -5.83
C THR A 149 10.56 4.71 -5.39
N TRP A 150 9.80 4.74 -4.31
CA TRP A 150 9.07 3.57 -3.85
C TRP A 150 7.70 4.03 -3.34
N LEU A 151 6.71 3.88 -4.22
CA LEU A 151 5.31 4.12 -3.90
C LEU A 151 4.49 3.00 -4.55
N GLU A 152 3.70 2.31 -3.76
CA GLU A 152 2.90 1.17 -4.19
C GLU A 152 1.43 1.45 -3.96
N PHE A 153 0.63 1.45 -5.02
CA PHE A 153 -0.82 1.57 -4.96
C PHE A 153 -1.44 0.18 -4.98
N LYS A 154 -2.32 -0.11 -4.02
CA LYS A 154 -3.03 -1.39 -3.85
C LYS A 154 -4.53 -1.18 -3.70
N GLY A 155 -5.28 -2.25 -3.92
CA GLY A 155 -6.70 -2.37 -3.60
C GLY A 155 -7.60 -2.29 -4.83
N GLU A 156 -8.73 -2.98 -4.76
CA GLU A 156 -9.72 -3.03 -5.86
C GLU A 156 -10.27 -1.64 -6.22
N GLY A 157 -10.35 -0.73 -5.23
CA GLY A 157 -10.82 0.64 -5.45
C GLY A 157 -9.96 1.43 -6.43
N PHE A 158 -8.68 1.07 -6.60
CA PHE A 158 -7.80 1.70 -7.59
C PHE A 158 -8.18 1.32 -9.04
N PHE A 159 -8.57 0.08 -9.29
CA PHE A 159 -8.80 -0.45 -10.64
C PHE A 159 -10.17 -0.08 -11.22
N TYR A 160 -11.19 0.03 -10.37
CA TYR A 160 -12.56 0.25 -10.82
C TYR A 160 -12.97 1.72 -10.88
N MET A 161 -12.03 2.64 -10.64
CA MET A 161 -12.29 4.07 -10.55
C MET A 161 -12.00 4.81 -11.86
N LYS A 162 -12.71 5.92 -12.09
CA LYS A 162 -12.37 6.87 -13.16
C LYS A 162 -11.09 7.61 -12.84
N LYS A 163 -10.31 7.93 -13.87
CA LYS A 163 -9.04 8.67 -13.71
C LYS A 163 -9.24 10.00 -12.97
N GLU A 164 -10.29 10.73 -13.32
CA GLU A 164 -10.60 12.03 -12.70
C GLU A 164 -10.86 11.89 -11.20
N ASN A 165 -11.64 10.87 -10.81
CA ASN A 165 -11.92 10.59 -9.40
C ASN A 165 -10.64 10.21 -8.64
N TYR A 166 -9.76 9.40 -9.24
CA TYR A 166 -8.48 9.05 -8.65
C TYR A 166 -7.61 10.29 -8.41
N LEU A 167 -7.48 11.15 -9.43
CA LEU A 167 -6.72 12.39 -9.31
C LEU A 167 -7.31 13.32 -8.25
N SER A 168 -8.63 13.51 -8.23
CA SER A 168 -9.29 14.35 -7.22
C SER A 168 -9.09 13.84 -5.79
N ILE A 169 -9.15 12.51 -5.58
CA ILE A 169 -8.85 11.88 -4.28
C ILE A 169 -7.40 12.12 -3.88
N MET A 170 -6.44 11.94 -4.79
CA MET A 170 -5.02 12.08 -4.49
C MET A 170 -4.61 13.54 -4.27
N ASP A 171 -5.14 14.46 -5.07
CA ASP A 171 -4.98 15.90 -4.91
C ASP A 171 -5.48 16.32 -3.52
N GLU A 172 -6.70 15.92 -3.15
CA GLU A 172 -7.27 16.22 -1.84
C GLU A 172 -6.44 15.63 -0.70
N PHE A 173 -6.05 14.36 -0.82
CA PHE A 173 -5.21 13.71 0.19
C PHE A 173 -3.89 14.47 0.36
N SER A 174 -3.27 14.91 -0.74
CA SER A 174 -1.99 15.65 -0.72
C SER A 174 -2.07 17.00 0.00
N MET A 175 -3.24 17.67 -0.01
CA MET A 175 -3.48 18.93 0.71
C MET A 175 -3.57 18.72 2.22
N HIS A 176 -4.06 17.56 2.66
CA HIS A 176 -4.22 17.20 4.09
C HIS A 176 -3.08 16.34 4.64
N LEU A 177 -2.20 15.88 3.75
CA LEU A 177 -0.91 15.24 4.02
C LEU A 177 0.12 16.08 4.84
N PRO A 178 0.23 17.42 4.69
CA PRO A 178 1.39 18.19 5.16
C PRO A 178 1.58 18.25 6.68
N GLY A 179 0.51 18.17 7.49
CA GLY A 179 0.63 18.16 8.96
C GLY A 179 1.31 16.89 9.49
N MET A 180 1.03 15.74 8.86
CA MET A 180 1.59 14.45 9.25
C MET A 180 3.00 14.23 8.69
N LEU A 181 3.28 14.64 7.45
CA LEU A 181 4.59 14.43 6.82
C LEU A 181 5.67 15.39 7.29
N ARG A 182 5.38 16.68 7.53
CA ARG A 182 6.38 17.63 8.10
C ARG A 182 6.92 17.14 9.46
N SER A 183 6.09 16.42 10.23
CA SER A 183 6.48 15.86 11.52
C SER A 183 7.49 14.70 11.42
N TYR A 184 7.52 13.94 10.31
CA TYR A 184 8.45 12.81 10.15
C TYR A 184 9.90 13.28 10.03
N VAL A 185 10.12 14.34 9.24
CA VAL A 185 11.46 14.90 8.99
C VAL A 185 11.94 15.75 10.18
N GLU A 186 11.03 16.47 10.85
CA GLU A 186 11.43 17.46 11.86
C GLU A 186 11.42 16.93 13.32
N ASN A 187 10.60 15.93 13.65
CA ASN A 187 10.27 15.63 15.06
C ASN A 187 10.58 14.21 15.55
N ASN A 188 11.37 13.39 14.84
CA ASN A 188 11.64 11.98 15.22
C ASN A 188 10.35 11.22 15.58
N TYR A 189 9.32 11.36 14.73
CA TYR A 189 7.97 10.95 15.09
C TYR A 189 7.84 9.42 15.28
N LYS A 190 7.08 9.04 16.32
CA LYS A 190 6.66 7.66 16.58
C LYS A 190 5.43 7.38 15.71
N PHE A 191 5.57 6.54 14.70
CA PHE A 191 4.45 6.09 13.86
C PHE A 191 3.25 5.62 14.71
N GLU A 192 2.07 6.20 14.46
CA GLU A 192 0.81 5.83 15.12
C GLU A 192 -0.21 5.43 14.05
N LYS A 193 -0.80 4.23 14.19
CA LYS A 193 -1.95 3.83 13.37
C LYS A 193 -3.14 4.63 13.82
N LYS A 194 -3.85 5.27 12.89
CA LYS A 194 -4.99 6.15 13.23
C LYS A 194 -6.00 6.23 12.09
N TYR A 195 -7.23 6.61 12.40
CA TYR A 195 -8.16 7.14 11.41
C TYR A 195 -8.16 8.65 11.47
N SER A 196 -8.32 9.30 10.33
CA SER A 196 -8.39 10.76 10.20
C SER A 196 -9.57 11.14 9.33
N ILE A 197 -10.35 12.11 9.79
CA ILE A 197 -11.56 12.60 9.13
C ILE A 197 -11.36 14.07 8.78
N VAL A 198 -11.47 14.40 7.50
CA VAL A 198 -11.52 15.78 7.00
C VAL A 198 -12.98 16.20 6.93
N MET A 199 -13.37 17.20 7.72
CA MET A 199 -14.77 17.64 7.84
C MET A 199 -14.85 19.14 8.11
N SER A 200 -16.01 19.74 7.82
CA SER A 200 -16.27 21.14 8.14
C SER A 200 -16.21 21.40 9.64
N LYS A 201 -15.64 22.55 10.03
CA LYS A 201 -15.63 23.05 11.42
C LYS A 201 -17.02 23.17 12.02
N ASP A 202 -18.04 23.41 11.19
CA ASP A 202 -19.43 23.56 11.63
C ASP A 202 -20.07 22.22 12.02
N HIS A 203 -19.45 21.10 11.66
CA HIS A 203 -19.98 19.75 11.91
C HIS A 203 -19.44 19.10 13.20
N VAL A 204 -18.63 19.82 13.99
CA VAL A 204 -18.03 19.30 15.24
C VAL A 204 -19.10 18.84 16.24
N GLU A 205 -20.25 19.50 16.31
CA GLU A 205 -21.34 19.07 17.20
C GLU A 205 -21.92 17.72 16.76
N GLN A 206 -22.08 17.50 15.46
CA GLN A 206 -22.60 16.24 14.90
C GLN A 206 -21.62 15.09 15.15
N LEU A 207 -20.32 15.36 15.08
CA LEU A 207 -19.27 14.40 15.47
C LEU A 207 -19.46 13.93 16.92
N TYR A 208 -19.62 14.86 17.86
CA TYR A 208 -19.81 14.50 19.27
C TYR A 208 -21.13 13.77 19.50
N GLN A 209 -22.21 14.21 18.86
CA GLN A 209 -23.51 13.53 18.93
C GLN A 209 -23.42 12.08 18.42
N TYR A 210 -22.72 11.84 17.31
CA TYR A 210 -22.50 10.50 16.79
C TYR A 210 -21.68 9.64 17.75
N ILE A 211 -20.59 10.18 18.30
CA ILE A 211 -19.75 9.52 19.30
C ILE A 211 -20.55 9.11 20.54
N GLU A 212 -21.42 9.97 21.05
CA GLU A 212 -22.26 9.66 22.22
C GLU A 212 -23.29 8.57 21.93
N GLN A 213 -23.81 8.50 20.71
CA GLN A 213 -24.77 7.48 20.28
C GLN A 213 -24.10 6.11 20.04
N HIS A 214 -22.91 6.09 19.45
CA HIS A 214 -22.23 4.89 18.96
C HIS A 214 -20.94 4.55 19.73
N GLY A 215 -20.77 5.13 20.92
CA GLY A 215 -19.57 5.00 21.72
C GLY A 215 -19.76 5.52 23.14
N HIS A 216 -18.72 6.14 23.66
CA HIS A 216 -18.73 6.93 24.89
C HIS A 216 -17.58 7.94 24.87
N TRP A 217 -17.83 9.11 25.44
CA TRP A 217 -16.85 10.18 25.52
C TRP A 217 -16.51 10.48 26.99
N HIS A 218 -15.24 10.29 27.35
CA HIS A 218 -14.71 10.69 28.65
C HIS A 218 -14.10 12.10 28.56
N GLN A 219 -14.94 13.12 28.79
CA GLN A 219 -14.57 14.54 28.70
C GLN A 219 -13.30 14.89 29.49
N GLU A 220 -13.13 14.35 30.71
CA GLU A 220 -11.99 14.68 31.58
C GLU A 220 -10.65 14.13 31.08
N GLN A 221 -10.66 13.04 30.30
CA GLN A 221 -9.45 12.36 29.82
C GLN A 221 -9.21 12.57 28.33
N ASN A 222 -10.12 13.28 27.63
CA ASN A 222 -10.16 13.40 26.17
C ASN A 222 -10.04 12.03 25.47
N GLN A 223 -10.72 11.02 26.04
CA GLN A 223 -10.69 9.65 25.57
C GLN A 223 -12.07 9.23 25.10
N LEU A 224 -12.08 8.64 23.91
CA LEU A 224 -13.20 7.98 23.28
C LEU A 224 -13.12 6.48 23.56
N GLY A 225 -14.28 5.83 23.58
CA GLY A 225 -14.28 4.47 23.06
C GLY A 225 -15.48 4.14 22.22
N LEU A 226 -15.23 3.23 21.29
CA LEU A 226 -16.13 2.87 20.22
C LEU A 226 -16.96 1.67 20.64
N LYS A 227 -18.24 1.64 20.28
CA LYS A 227 -19.02 0.41 20.28
C LYS A 227 -19.05 -0.11 18.86
N VAL A 228 -18.46 -1.28 18.64
CA VAL A 228 -18.33 -1.89 17.32
C VAL A 228 -18.89 -3.30 17.32
N ASP A 229 -19.50 -3.69 16.20
CA ASP A 229 -19.99 -5.05 16.00
C ASP A 229 -18.82 -6.04 16.00
N VAL A 230 -19.01 -7.24 16.55
CA VAL A 230 -17.96 -8.26 16.57
C VAL A 230 -17.75 -8.84 15.16
N ASP A 231 -16.56 -8.64 14.60
CA ASP A 231 -16.07 -9.37 13.43
C ASP A 231 -15.05 -10.45 13.81
N SER A 232 -14.56 -11.19 12.80
CA SER A 232 -13.58 -12.26 13.00
C SER A 232 -12.26 -11.75 13.61
N THR A 233 -11.86 -10.51 13.30
CA THR A 233 -10.62 -9.91 13.78
C THR A 233 -10.74 -9.57 15.27
N ILE A 234 -11.85 -8.94 15.65
CA ILE A 234 -12.19 -8.64 17.06
C ILE A 234 -12.34 -9.94 17.84
N LEU A 235 -13.03 -10.94 17.29
CA LEU A 235 -13.17 -12.23 17.96
C LEU A 235 -11.80 -12.86 18.22
N LYS A 236 -10.94 -12.95 17.20
CA LYS A 236 -9.58 -13.47 17.35
C LYS A 236 -8.75 -12.70 18.38
N TYR A 237 -8.85 -11.37 18.37
CA TYR A 237 -8.19 -10.52 19.36
C TYR A 237 -8.61 -10.86 20.80
N LEU A 238 -9.91 -11.10 21.02
CA LEU A 238 -10.42 -11.53 22.32
C LEU A 238 -9.96 -12.96 22.66
N GLU A 239 -9.97 -13.87 21.69
CA GLU A 239 -9.56 -15.27 21.83
C GLU A 239 -8.09 -15.45 22.20
N ASP A 240 -7.22 -14.65 21.61
CA ASP A 240 -5.77 -14.63 21.88
C ASP A 240 -5.44 -14.07 23.28
N GLY A 241 -6.47 -13.71 24.07
CA GLY A 241 -6.35 -13.24 25.44
C GLY A 241 -5.89 -11.79 25.54
N TYR A 242 -5.89 -11.04 24.44
CA TYR A 242 -5.50 -9.63 24.42
C TYR A 242 -6.57 -8.75 25.05
N GLY A 243 -7.86 -9.05 24.82
CA GLY A 243 -8.97 -8.40 25.52
C GLY A 243 -8.86 -8.54 27.05
N GLU A 244 -8.44 -9.68 27.58
CA GLU A 244 -8.30 -9.85 29.04
C GLU A 244 -7.23 -8.95 29.66
N ARG A 245 -6.15 -8.66 28.91
CA ARG A 245 -5.13 -7.68 29.31
C ARG A 245 -5.65 -6.25 29.19
N GLU A 246 -6.49 -5.98 28.21
CA GLU A 246 -7.05 -4.66 27.93
C GLU A 246 -8.10 -4.23 28.97
N TYR A 247 -8.93 -5.18 29.42
CA TYR A 247 -10.08 -4.97 30.32
C TYR A 247 -9.84 -5.44 31.77
N GLY A 248 -8.60 -5.78 32.15
CA GLY A 248 -8.15 -5.75 33.54
C GLY A 248 -8.28 -7.02 34.41
N THR A 249 -7.76 -8.18 33.98
CA THR A 249 -7.50 -9.32 34.90
C THR A 249 -6.13 -9.97 34.71
N SER A 250 -5.49 -10.42 35.81
CA SER A 250 -4.10 -10.88 35.83
C SER A 250 -3.91 -12.39 35.55
N GLN A 251 -2.91 -12.63 34.70
CA GLN A 251 -1.97 -13.75 34.61
C GLN A 251 -2.38 -15.20 34.93
N GLY A 252 -2.12 -16.05 33.93
CA GLY A 252 -1.71 -17.44 34.12
C GLY A 252 -1.93 -18.22 32.83
N VAL A 253 -0.85 -18.61 32.15
CA VAL A 253 -0.78 -19.47 30.95
C VAL A 253 -2.10 -20.18 30.61
N ILE A 254 -2.84 -19.71 29.60
CA ILE A 254 -4.06 -20.40 29.11
C ILE A 254 -3.83 -20.88 27.66
N PRO A 255 -3.49 -22.16 27.44
CA PRO A 255 -3.42 -22.74 26.10
C PRO A 255 -4.77 -23.30 25.63
N ARG A 256 -5.91 -22.79 26.13
CA ARG A 256 -7.26 -23.26 25.77
C ARG A 256 -8.28 -22.12 25.78
N PHE A 257 -8.81 -21.81 24.60
CA PHE A 257 -9.98 -20.96 24.38
C PHE A 257 -11.10 -21.29 25.39
N ARG A 258 -11.52 -20.30 26.19
CA ARG A 258 -12.69 -20.40 27.08
C ARG A 258 -13.74 -19.41 26.59
N LYS A 259 -14.79 -19.92 25.95
CA LYS A 259 -15.91 -19.13 25.41
C LYS A 259 -16.43 -18.14 26.46
N GLU A 260 -16.60 -18.59 27.69
CA GLU A 260 -17.17 -17.81 28.78
C GLU A 260 -16.35 -16.54 29.13
N LEU A 261 -15.04 -16.55 28.85
CA LEU A 261 -14.17 -15.40 29.07
C LEU A 261 -14.24 -14.37 27.95
N VAL A 262 -14.52 -14.80 26.72
CA VAL A 262 -14.67 -13.91 25.55
C VAL A 262 -16.06 -13.28 25.53
N TYR A 263 -17.13 -14.07 25.72
CA TYR A 263 -18.51 -13.58 25.67
C TYR A 263 -18.84 -12.55 26.76
N LYS A 264 -18.08 -12.48 27.86
CA LYS A 264 -18.31 -11.46 28.90
C LYS A 264 -18.02 -10.02 28.42
N TYR A 265 -17.26 -9.86 27.32
CA TYR A 265 -16.95 -8.57 26.71
C TYR A 265 -17.87 -8.19 25.55
N ILE A 266 -18.73 -9.13 25.14
CA ILE A 266 -19.69 -8.94 24.06
C ILE A 266 -21.04 -8.65 24.70
N ASP A 267 -21.65 -7.53 24.34
CA ASP A 267 -22.96 -7.15 24.88
C ASP A 267 -24.12 -7.92 24.21
N ALA A 268 -25.34 -7.65 24.66
CA ALA A 268 -26.54 -8.30 24.14
C ALA A 268 -26.82 -8.01 22.64
N ASN A 269 -26.21 -6.96 22.08
CA ASN A 269 -26.32 -6.58 20.68
C ASN A 269 -25.17 -7.15 19.83
N HIS A 270 -24.32 -8.00 20.41
CA HIS A 270 -23.11 -8.53 19.77
C HIS A 270 -22.06 -7.45 19.47
N GLN A 271 -21.97 -6.43 20.34
CA GLN A 271 -20.99 -5.36 20.24
C GLN A 271 -19.93 -5.44 21.33
N VAL A 272 -18.76 -4.88 21.03
CA VAL A 272 -17.63 -4.73 21.96
C VAL A 272 -17.27 -3.26 22.09
N GLN A 273 -16.93 -2.85 23.31
CA GLN A 273 -16.45 -1.49 23.59
C GLN A 273 -14.92 -1.44 23.53
N LEU A 274 -14.37 -0.74 22.55
CA LEU A 274 -12.92 -0.56 22.37
C LEU A 274 -12.47 0.77 22.97
N SER A 275 -11.53 0.74 23.92
CA SER A 275 -11.05 1.94 24.61
C SER A 275 -9.69 1.74 25.32
N PRO A 276 -8.87 2.81 25.47
CA PRO A 276 -9.13 4.19 25.08
C PRO A 276 -8.57 4.57 23.71
N ILE A 277 -9.29 5.46 23.04
CA ILE A 277 -8.90 6.09 21.78
C ILE A 277 -8.78 7.59 22.04
N GLU A 278 -7.64 8.17 21.70
CA GLU A 278 -7.46 9.62 21.76
C GLU A 278 -8.08 10.25 20.52
N CYS A 279 -8.78 11.36 20.73
CA CYS A 279 -9.31 12.19 19.66
C CYS A 279 -8.61 13.55 19.69
N THR A 280 -7.94 13.92 18.60
CA THR A 280 -7.30 15.24 18.45
C THR A 280 -7.82 15.95 17.20
N GLN A 281 -7.73 17.28 17.19
CA GLN A 281 -8.18 18.12 16.08
C GLN A 281 -7.01 18.98 15.60
N GLU A 282 -6.86 19.07 14.30
CA GLU A 282 -5.83 19.86 13.62
C GLU A 282 -6.48 20.81 12.61
N LEU A 283 -5.98 22.05 12.57
CA LEU A 283 -6.34 23.02 11.54
C LEU A 283 -5.44 22.81 10.33
N VAL A 284 -6.04 22.76 9.15
CA VAL A 284 -5.29 22.70 7.89
C VAL A 284 -4.98 24.15 7.48
N PRO A 285 -3.70 24.55 7.37
CA PRO A 285 -3.37 25.95 7.05
C PRO A 285 -3.91 26.42 5.70
N GLU A 286 -4.09 25.48 4.77
CA GLU A 286 -4.51 25.72 3.39
C GLU A 286 -6.03 25.54 3.20
N ASP A 287 -6.76 25.14 4.26
CA ASP A 287 -8.21 24.95 4.25
C ASP A 287 -8.85 25.59 5.50
N GLU A 288 -9.35 26.81 5.33
CA GLU A 288 -9.96 27.58 6.42
C GLU A 288 -11.35 27.06 6.83
N GLU A 289 -11.99 26.20 6.03
CA GLU A 289 -13.34 25.70 6.28
C GLU A 289 -13.32 24.35 7.00
N ASN A 290 -12.34 23.50 6.70
CA ASN A 290 -12.25 22.15 7.24
C ASN A 290 -11.23 22.02 8.39
N ILE A 291 -11.41 20.96 9.17
CA ILE A 291 -10.48 20.44 10.18
C ILE A 291 -10.17 18.99 9.88
N VAL A 292 -9.04 18.52 10.39
CA VAL A 292 -8.74 17.09 10.45
C VAL A 292 -8.92 16.61 11.89
N VAL A 293 -9.76 15.60 12.07
CA VAL A 293 -9.98 14.94 13.35
C VAL A 293 -9.28 13.58 13.34
N HIS A 294 -8.34 13.37 14.25
CA HIS A 294 -7.58 12.13 14.36
C HIS A 294 -8.08 11.25 15.50
N PHE A 295 -8.13 9.95 15.25
CA PHE A 295 -8.50 8.91 16.20
C PHE A 295 -7.34 7.92 16.36
N THR A 296 -6.63 8.04 17.49
CA THR A 296 -5.43 7.25 17.77
C THR A 296 -5.70 6.25 18.90
N PRO A 297 -5.58 4.93 18.67
CA PRO A 297 -5.65 3.93 19.73
C PRO A 297 -4.43 4.07 20.65
N LYS A 298 -4.65 4.23 21.96
CA LYS A 298 -3.55 4.48 22.92
C LYS A 298 -2.97 3.23 23.57
N LYS A 299 -3.61 2.07 23.41
CA LYS A 299 -3.12 0.79 23.91
C LYS A 299 -2.54 -0.06 22.80
N TRP A 300 -1.41 -0.69 23.12
CA TRP A 300 -0.77 -1.71 22.29
C TRP A 300 -1.77 -2.81 21.96
N GLN A 301 -1.85 -3.22 20.69
CA GLN A 301 -2.70 -4.27 20.09
C GLN A 301 -4.11 -3.84 19.64
N VAL A 302 -4.66 -2.73 20.13
CA VAL A 302 -5.86 -2.10 19.52
C VAL A 302 -5.52 -1.51 18.15
N ASP A 303 -4.25 -1.17 17.95
CA ASP A 303 -3.71 -0.73 16.67
C ASP A 303 -3.85 -1.80 15.57
N GLN A 304 -3.74 -3.09 15.91
CA GLN A 304 -3.99 -4.20 14.98
C GLN A 304 -5.47 -4.31 14.61
N LEU A 305 -6.37 -4.06 15.57
CA LEU A 305 -7.79 -4.00 15.28
C LEU A 305 -8.11 -2.85 14.32
N PHE A 306 -7.53 -1.66 14.56
CA PHE A 306 -7.71 -0.52 13.68
C PHE A 306 -7.33 -0.87 12.25
N GLU A 307 -6.24 -1.61 12.06
CA GLU A 307 -5.73 -2.06 10.76
C GLU A 307 -6.62 -3.10 10.06
N GLN A 308 -7.12 -4.09 10.81
CA GLN A 308 -7.64 -5.35 10.24
C GLN A 308 -9.14 -5.56 10.44
N SER A 309 -9.81 -4.79 11.32
CA SER A 309 -11.24 -4.96 11.59
C SER A 309 -12.10 -4.25 10.56
N LEU A 310 -12.99 -5.00 9.92
CA LEU A 310 -14.00 -4.46 9.02
C LEU A 310 -15.04 -3.67 9.81
N SER A 311 -15.42 -4.14 11.01
CA SER A 311 -16.37 -3.44 11.86
C SER A 311 -15.88 -2.06 12.30
N ILE A 312 -14.59 -1.93 12.64
CA ILE A 312 -14.00 -0.62 12.97
C ILE A 312 -13.99 0.26 11.73
N ARG A 313 -13.60 -0.28 10.56
CA ARG A 313 -13.63 0.48 9.30
C ARG A 313 -15.04 0.99 9.01
N GLN A 314 -16.05 0.13 9.12
CA GLN A 314 -17.45 0.50 8.90
C GLN A 314 -17.94 1.55 9.91
N TRP A 315 -17.49 1.46 11.17
CA TRP A 315 -17.81 2.48 12.17
C TRP A 315 -17.31 3.86 11.72
N PHE A 316 -16.09 3.93 11.18
CA PHE A 316 -15.56 5.17 10.62
C PHE A 316 -16.26 5.60 9.34
N VAL A 317 -16.59 4.70 8.41
CA VAL A 317 -17.42 5.04 7.23
C VAL A 317 -18.74 5.69 7.67
N ASN A 318 -19.45 5.08 8.63
CA ASN A 318 -20.72 5.60 9.11
C ASN A 318 -20.57 6.96 9.82
N LEU A 319 -19.48 7.15 10.59
CA LEU A 319 -19.17 8.45 11.18
C LEU A 319 -18.92 9.50 10.09
N SER A 320 -18.14 9.17 9.07
CA SER A 320 -17.84 10.05 7.94
C SER A 320 -19.12 10.52 7.25
N LEU A 321 -20.06 9.60 7.00
CA LEU A 321 -21.36 9.93 6.43
C LEU A 321 -22.18 10.85 7.36
N ALA A 322 -22.20 10.55 8.66
CA ALA A 322 -22.96 11.33 9.65
C ALA A 322 -22.48 12.78 9.78
N VAL A 323 -21.18 13.02 9.60
CA VAL A 323 -20.57 14.37 9.68
C VAL A 323 -20.35 15.00 8.31
N SER A 324 -20.86 14.37 7.24
CA SER A 324 -20.61 14.80 5.85
C SER A 324 -19.13 15.08 5.59
N ALA A 325 -18.28 14.15 6.00
CA ALA A 325 -16.84 14.26 5.85
C ALA A 325 -16.48 14.37 4.36
N LYS A 326 -15.58 15.29 4.06
CA LYS A 326 -14.99 15.44 2.72
C LYS A 326 -14.11 14.24 2.39
N MET A 327 -13.34 13.77 3.36
CA MET A 327 -12.47 12.61 3.22
C MET A 327 -12.33 11.87 4.55
N THR A 328 -12.16 10.56 4.51
CA THR A 328 -11.69 9.79 5.65
C THR A 328 -10.64 8.80 5.21
N PHE A 329 -9.51 8.79 5.91
CA PHE A 329 -8.40 7.91 5.62
C PHE A 329 -7.81 7.31 6.88
N GLN A 330 -7.19 6.16 6.68
CA GLN A 330 -6.56 5.33 7.68
C GLN A 330 -5.05 5.39 7.47
N THR A 331 -4.28 5.59 8.54
CA THR A 331 -2.81 5.51 8.54
C THR A 331 -2.38 4.18 9.13
N LEU A 332 -1.52 3.46 8.42
CA LEU A 332 -1.21 2.04 8.59
C LEU A 332 0.28 1.76 8.44
N TRP A 333 0.70 0.59 8.93
CA TRP A 333 2.02 0.04 8.66
C TRP A 333 1.87 -1.29 7.91
N LEU A 334 2.20 -1.31 6.62
CA LEU A 334 2.11 -2.46 5.73
C LEU A 334 3.45 -2.65 5.03
N ASP A 335 4.44 -3.21 5.75
CA ASP A 335 5.84 -3.33 5.29
C ASP A 335 6.52 -1.99 4.95
N GLY A 336 5.88 -0.90 5.37
CA GLY A 336 6.20 0.49 5.14
C GLY A 336 5.06 1.33 5.70
N TYR A 337 5.21 2.65 5.64
CA TYR A 337 4.13 3.54 5.99
C TYR A 337 3.05 3.45 4.90
N ALA A 338 1.78 3.34 5.30
CA ALA A 338 0.68 3.16 4.37
C ALA A 338 -0.50 4.05 4.74
N HIS A 339 -1.29 4.39 3.72
CA HIS A 339 -2.56 5.06 3.88
C HIS A 339 -3.64 4.33 3.08
N ARG A 340 -4.85 4.27 3.64
CA ARG A 340 -6.04 3.78 2.96
C ARG A 340 -7.13 4.82 3.06
N ILE A 341 -7.58 5.35 1.93
CA ILE A 341 -8.72 6.26 1.85
C ILE A 341 -9.98 5.39 1.81
N ILE A 342 -10.90 5.62 2.74
CA ILE A 342 -12.12 4.80 2.93
C ILE A 342 -13.41 5.55 2.61
N VAL A 343 -13.40 6.87 2.63
CA VAL A 343 -14.53 7.73 2.21
C VAL A 343 -13.98 8.96 1.49
N TYR A 344 -14.62 9.34 0.38
CA TYR A 344 -14.36 10.60 -0.32
C TYR A 344 -15.69 11.17 -0.85
N GLU A 345 -15.95 12.44 -0.56
CA GLU A 345 -17.17 13.18 -0.96
C GLU A 345 -18.50 12.44 -0.69
N GLY A 346 -18.55 11.68 0.41
CA GLY A 346 -19.73 10.93 0.82
C GLY A 346 -19.87 9.53 0.20
N ASP A 347 -18.95 9.12 -0.67
CA ASP A 347 -18.90 7.76 -1.21
C ASP A 347 -17.84 6.91 -0.51
N GLU A 348 -18.16 5.64 -0.25
CA GLU A 348 -17.20 4.66 0.25
C GLU A 348 -16.18 4.32 -0.84
N THR A 349 -14.91 4.19 -0.45
CA THR A 349 -13.81 3.87 -1.34
C THR A 349 -12.80 2.93 -0.64
N ASP A 350 -11.84 2.37 -1.38
CA ASP A 350 -10.75 1.55 -0.81
C ASP A 350 -9.49 1.73 -1.66
N VAL A 351 -8.96 2.96 -1.65
CA VAL A 351 -7.70 3.28 -2.31
C VAL A 351 -6.58 3.24 -1.27
N ALA A 352 -5.69 2.27 -1.39
CA ALA A 352 -4.55 2.11 -0.50
C ALA A 352 -3.24 2.41 -1.22
N PHE A 353 -2.29 2.98 -0.50
CA PHE A 353 -0.93 3.13 -0.98
C PHE A 353 0.09 3.05 0.15
N THR A 354 1.25 2.50 -0.15
CA THR A 354 2.37 2.29 0.77
C THR A 354 3.62 2.97 0.20
N GLY A 355 4.34 3.71 1.04
CA GLY A 355 5.56 4.44 0.66
C GLY A 355 6.61 4.42 1.76
N HIS A 356 7.86 4.69 1.40
CA HIS A 356 8.93 5.02 2.35
C HIS A 356 9.02 6.55 2.40
N TYR A 357 8.47 7.19 3.45
CA TYR A 357 8.29 8.65 3.45
C TYR A 357 9.55 9.39 3.90
N ASP A 358 10.41 9.67 2.92
CA ASP A 358 11.15 10.93 2.78
C ASP A 358 10.57 11.75 1.59
N LEU A 359 9.30 11.52 1.23
CA LEU A 359 8.68 12.13 0.06
C LEU A 359 8.09 13.51 0.41
N GLU A 360 8.70 14.56 -0.14
CA GLU A 360 8.08 15.89 -0.19
C GLU A 360 6.73 15.83 -0.91
N VAL A 361 5.77 16.68 -0.51
CA VAL A 361 4.41 16.73 -1.10
C VAL A 361 4.45 16.91 -2.62
N GLU A 362 5.38 17.73 -3.12
CA GLU A 362 5.59 17.92 -4.56
C GLU A 362 5.96 16.61 -5.27
N THR A 363 6.85 15.82 -4.67
CA THR A 363 7.27 14.51 -5.20
C THR A 363 6.10 13.53 -5.19
N PHE A 364 5.30 13.48 -4.11
CA PHE A 364 4.09 12.67 -4.06
C PHE A 364 3.12 13.06 -5.19
N ASN A 365 2.90 14.36 -5.39
CA ASN A 365 2.06 14.90 -6.45
C ASN A 365 2.53 14.49 -7.84
N TRP A 366 3.84 14.54 -8.08
CA TRP A 366 4.40 14.12 -9.36
C TRP A 366 4.23 12.62 -9.61
N ILE A 367 4.36 11.77 -8.58
CA ILE A 367 4.26 10.32 -8.74
C ILE A 367 2.85 9.90 -9.18
N TYR A 368 1.79 10.27 -8.44
CA TYR A 368 0.44 9.80 -8.81
C TYR A 368 -0.04 10.42 -10.13
N ASN A 369 0.35 11.65 -10.44
CA ASN A 369 0.04 12.28 -11.73
C ASN A 369 0.74 11.57 -12.89
N ALA A 370 2.01 11.22 -12.75
CA ALA A 370 2.75 10.49 -13.77
C ALA A 370 2.12 9.10 -14.00
N LEU A 371 1.75 8.42 -12.92
CA LEU A 371 1.09 7.12 -12.97
C LEU A 371 -0.28 7.19 -13.69
N ALA A 372 -1.12 8.15 -13.32
CA ALA A 372 -2.45 8.36 -13.91
C ALA A 372 -2.42 8.62 -15.43
N ASN A 373 -1.28 9.08 -15.95
CA ASN A 373 -1.11 9.35 -17.37
C ASN A 373 -0.62 8.13 -18.17
N VAL A 374 -0.14 7.07 -17.51
CA VAL A 374 0.47 5.92 -18.18
C VAL A 374 -0.36 4.65 -18.02
N ILE A 375 -1.13 4.52 -16.93
CA ILE A 375 -1.99 3.36 -16.73
C ILE A 375 -3.23 3.42 -17.63
N LYS A 376 -3.47 2.32 -18.36
CA LYS A 376 -4.63 2.13 -19.26
C LYS A 376 -5.88 1.57 -18.56
N HIS A 377 -5.79 1.21 -17.27
CA HIS A 377 -6.82 0.47 -16.54
C HIS A 377 -7.88 1.34 -15.84
N PHE A 378 -7.79 2.68 -15.91
CA PHE A 378 -8.88 3.52 -15.40
C PHE A 378 -10.14 3.30 -16.25
N HIS A 379 -11.31 3.27 -15.59
CA HIS A 379 -12.58 3.26 -16.31
C HIS A 379 -12.85 4.63 -16.93
N ASP A 380 -13.34 4.66 -18.18
CA ASP A 380 -13.78 5.88 -18.87
C ASP A 380 -15.09 6.45 -18.31
#